data_AF-A0A9X5PGN1-F1
#
_entry.id   AF-A0A9X5PGN1-F1
#
_cell.length_a   1.000
_cell.length_b   1.000
_cell.length_c   1.000
_cell.angle_alpha   90.00
_cell.angle_beta   90.00
_cell.angle_gamma   90.00
#
_symmetry.space_group_name_H-M   'P 1'
#
loop_
_entity.id
_entity.type
_entity.pdbx_description
1 polymer ?
#
loop_
_entity_poly.entity_id
_entity_poly.type
_entity_poly.pdbx_seq_one_letter_code
_entity_poly.pdbx_strand_id
1 'polypeptide(L)'
;MTATKQNAAEYLTATMPSPDFRGFCFNKALFLKQRSSEMFNTERVPVKVYRWDDAGAPKLTTDAGAFKTVLKACLVTGYGEGENRKEPLGWEIHQETETAAYFRSKHEKSSKPYLLVNGSSSGYYNIVSAKFKVSADLQPHVANDNVAAETGNSVNELNCRSRRDWVLIGNERGFWLVVGSKYERSRPGIGYKTTPSATALFFGDFASAAPFDVSNAALMTITLSDYSISKSFNSTATFSGGVDNNIPTKARIRSLMSFDSGGNEAVDGIAKKLIATPFYFFEGGNLRGLVPGCLGASTSWFSENNCFEQYRLDNSPDEFLIFTTGYAEKDGVGRNFLINLTAWDM
;
A
#
# COMPACT_ATOMS: atom_id res chain seq x y z
N MET A 1 -58.58 -58.58 -6.82
CA MET A 1 -58.64 -57.20 -6.27
C MET A 1 -58.22 -57.28 -4.83
N THR A 2 -57.00 -56.87 -4.53
CA THR A 2 -56.39 -57.05 -3.21
C THR A 2 -55.81 -55.70 -2.80
N ALA A 3 -56.40 -55.09 -1.76
CA ALA A 3 -55.93 -53.83 -1.21
C ALA A 3 -55.11 -54.13 0.06
N THR A 4 -53.83 -53.80 0.00
CA THR A 4 -52.86 -53.98 1.10
C THR A 4 -52.78 -52.67 1.90
N LYS A 5 -53.07 -52.71 3.20
CA LYS A 5 -52.81 -51.60 4.12
C LYS A 5 -51.31 -51.56 4.48
N GLN A 6 -50.69 -50.40 4.29
CA GLN A 6 -49.30 -50.11 4.67
C GLN A 6 -49.18 -49.88 6.19
N ASN A 7 -48.15 -50.49 6.78
CA ASN A 7 -47.67 -50.17 8.13
C ASN A 7 -46.81 -48.89 8.10
N ALA A 8 -47.07 -47.98 9.02
CA ALA A 8 -46.27 -46.78 9.25
C ALA A 8 -44.97 -47.15 9.98
N ALA A 9 -43.82 -46.69 9.47
CA ALA A 9 -42.54 -46.80 10.15
C ALA A 9 -42.38 -45.68 11.18
N GLU A 10 -41.92 -46.04 12.37
CA GLU A 10 -41.64 -45.16 13.51
C GLU A 10 -40.48 -44.20 13.20
N TYR A 11 -40.69 -42.90 13.45
CA TYR A 11 -39.62 -41.91 13.45
C TYR A 11 -38.99 -41.83 14.86
N LEU A 12 -37.70 -42.13 14.95
CA LEU A 12 -36.89 -41.87 16.14
C LEU A 12 -36.84 -40.37 16.41
N THR A 13 -37.44 -39.94 17.51
CA THR A 13 -37.39 -38.55 18.00
C THR A 13 -36.04 -38.34 18.68
N ALA A 14 -35.13 -37.63 18.01
CA ALA A 14 -33.91 -37.14 18.64
C ALA A 14 -34.25 -35.95 19.54
N THR A 15 -34.18 -36.14 20.85
CA THR A 15 -34.23 -35.06 21.84
C THR A 15 -32.94 -34.25 21.75
N MET A 16 -33.03 -32.98 21.34
CA MET A 16 -31.92 -32.04 21.42
C MET A 16 -31.62 -31.71 22.89
N PRO A 17 -30.37 -31.73 23.35
CA PRO A 17 -30.02 -31.17 24.65
C PRO A 17 -30.10 -29.64 24.59
N SER A 18 -30.73 -29.05 25.62
CA SER A 18 -30.78 -27.62 25.90
C SER A 18 -29.39 -26.96 25.81
N PRO A 19 -29.23 -25.79 25.17
CA PRO A 19 -27.96 -25.06 25.22
C PRO A 19 -27.78 -24.43 26.61
N ASP A 20 -26.84 -24.98 27.39
CA ASP A 20 -26.44 -24.44 28.68
C ASP A 20 -25.57 -23.18 28.46
N PHE A 21 -26.16 -22.00 28.66
CA PHE A 21 -25.55 -20.67 28.45
C PHE A 21 -24.63 -20.25 29.61
N ARG A 22 -23.78 -21.15 30.10
CA ARG A 22 -22.84 -20.85 31.20
C ARG A 22 -21.45 -21.34 30.83
N GLY A 23 -20.64 -20.43 30.29
CA GLY A 23 -19.22 -20.74 30.05
C GLY A 23 -18.47 -19.91 29.01
N PHE A 24 -19.03 -18.82 28.47
CA PHE A 24 -18.22 -17.87 27.69
C PHE A 24 -17.49 -16.90 28.63
N CYS A 25 -16.39 -17.37 29.23
CA CYS A 25 -15.38 -16.49 29.79
C CYS A 25 -14.65 -15.79 28.63
N PHE A 26 -15.04 -14.55 28.34
CA PHE A 26 -14.42 -13.71 27.33
C PHE A 26 -13.00 -13.30 27.74
N ASN A 27 -12.00 -14.09 27.35
CA ASN A 27 -10.61 -13.62 27.31
C ASN A 27 -10.43 -12.71 26.08
N LYS A 28 -10.71 -11.42 26.28
CA LYS A 28 -10.74 -10.34 25.27
C LYS A 28 -9.45 -10.12 24.46
N ALA A 29 -8.29 -10.61 24.92
CA ALA A 29 -7.00 -10.29 24.30
C ALA A 29 -6.59 -11.25 23.17
N LEU A 30 -7.11 -12.49 23.15
CA LEU A 30 -6.67 -13.51 22.19
C LEU A 30 -7.41 -13.44 20.84
N PHE A 31 -8.65 -12.93 20.85
CA PHE A 31 -9.56 -13.00 19.70
C PHE A 31 -9.29 -11.96 18.60
N LEU A 32 -8.59 -10.85 18.89
CA LEU A 32 -8.31 -9.82 17.89
C LEU A 32 -7.15 -10.19 16.96
N LYS A 33 -6.21 -11.03 17.41
CA LYS A 33 -5.14 -11.57 16.54
C LYS A 33 -5.64 -12.63 15.55
N GLN A 34 -6.77 -13.27 15.82
CA GLN A 34 -7.25 -14.44 15.07
C GLN A 34 -8.27 -14.10 13.96
N ARG A 35 -8.79 -12.87 13.90
CA ARG A 35 -9.87 -12.50 12.95
C ARG A 35 -9.43 -11.91 11.60
N SER A 36 -8.20 -11.38 11.45
CA SER A 36 -7.73 -11.01 10.09
C SER A 36 -7.35 -12.26 9.28
N SER A 37 -6.85 -13.31 9.95
CA SER A 37 -6.45 -14.57 9.34
C SER A 37 -7.60 -15.45 8.83
N GLU A 38 -8.85 -15.18 9.22
CA GLU A 38 -10.02 -15.98 8.78
C GLU A 38 -10.58 -15.53 7.42
N MET A 39 -10.50 -14.24 7.08
CA MET A 39 -10.97 -13.72 5.78
C MET A 39 -9.88 -13.80 4.71
N PHE A 40 -8.62 -13.62 5.11
CA PHE A 40 -7.46 -13.73 4.25
C PHE A 40 -6.47 -14.70 4.90
N ASN A 41 -6.09 -15.76 4.20
CA ASN A 41 -5.07 -16.69 4.66
C ASN A 41 -3.70 -16.00 4.63
N THR A 42 -3.37 -15.31 5.72
CA THR A 42 -2.21 -14.41 5.81
C THR A 42 -1.16 -14.94 6.77
N GLU A 43 0.09 -14.70 6.44
CA GLU A 43 1.22 -14.82 7.35
C GLU A 43 1.74 -13.43 7.73
N ARG A 44 2.21 -13.30 8.97
CA ARG A 44 2.79 -12.04 9.44
C ARG A 44 4.27 -11.99 9.09
N VAL A 45 4.62 -11.17 8.10
CA VAL A 45 5.97 -11.05 7.54
C VAL A 45 6.67 -9.78 8.05
N PRO A 46 7.81 -9.88 8.74
CA PRO A 46 8.59 -8.72 9.16
C PRO A 46 9.03 -7.84 7.98
N VAL A 47 9.20 -6.55 8.22
CA VAL A 47 9.68 -5.60 7.20
C VAL A 47 10.97 -4.92 7.62
N LYS A 48 11.74 -4.47 6.62
CA LYS A 48 12.89 -3.58 6.82
C LYS A 48 12.51 -2.16 6.45
N VAL A 49 13.14 -1.20 7.13
CA VAL A 49 12.97 0.24 6.90
C VAL A 49 14.29 0.84 6.44
N TYR A 50 14.23 1.55 5.32
CA TYR A 50 15.33 2.30 4.71
C TYR A 50 14.92 3.75 4.61
N ARG A 51 15.84 4.65 4.97
CA ARG A 51 15.55 6.09 5.01
C ARG A 51 16.62 6.88 4.27
N TRP A 52 16.19 8.01 3.71
CA TRP A 52 17.06 8.97 3.04
C TRP A 52 18.19 9.51 3.92
N ASP A 53 18.01 9.51 5.24
CA ASP A 53 18.96 10.01 6.24
C ASP A 53 19.84 8.92 6.87
N ASP A 54 19.64 7.65 6.51
CA ASP A 54 20.54 6.59 6.93
C ASP A 54 21.97 6.82 6.37
N ALA A 55 22.98 6.41 7.12
CA ALA A 55 24.36 6.51 6.68
C ALA A 55 24.60 5.66 5.41
N GLY A 56 25.17 6.29 4.37
CA GLY A 56 25.39 5.66 3.07
C GLY A 56 24.13 5.51 2.20
N ALA A 57 22.98 6.06 2.62
CA ALA A 57 21.77 6.01 1.81
C ALA A 57 21.92 6.82 0.50
N PRO A 58 21.44 6.28 -0.64
CA PRO A 58 21.40 7.02 -1.89
C PRO A 58 20.48 8.23 -1.78
N LYS A 59 20.88 9.33 -2.44
CA LYS A 59 20.07 10.54 -2.50
C LYS A 59 19.24 10.55 -3.78
N LEU A 60 18.03 11.08 -3.71
CA LEU A 60 17.31 11.48 -4.91
C LEU A 60 17.97 12.75 -5.45
N THR A 61 18.90 12.60 -6.39
CA THR A 61 19.57 13.71 -7.08
C THR A 61 18.67 14.28 -8.17
N THR A 62 19.19 15.22 -8.96
CA THR A 62 18.51 15.71 -10.18
C THR A 62 18.71 14.78 -11.37
N ASP A 63 19.35 13.62 -11.20
CA ASP A 63 19.67 12.72 -12.30
C ASP A 63 18.45 11.85 -12.62
N ALA A 64 18.18 11.64 -13.91
CA ALA A 64 17.07 10.80 -14.35
C ALA A 64 17.13 9.39 -13.74
N GLY A 65 18.31 8.84 -13.44
CA GLY A 65 18.46 7.53 -12.81
C GLY A 65 18.24 7.48 -11.29
N ALA A 66 17.94 8.59 -10.60
CA ALA A 66 17.99 8.64 -9.14
C ALA A 66 17.00 7.68 -8.44
N PHE A 67 15.75 7.59 -8.93
CA PHE A 67 14.77 6.64 -8.39
C PHE A 67 15.21 5.18 -8.54
N LYS A 68 15.75 4.83 -9.72
CA LYS A 68 16.31 3.50 -9.98
C LYS A 68 17.45 3.20 -9.00
N THR A 69 18.35 4.15 -8.77
CA THR A 69 19.46 4.00 -7.82
C THR A 69 18.98 3.75 -6.39
N VAL A 70 17.97 4.50 -5.92
CA VAL A 70 17.36 4.27 -4.60
C VAL A 70 16.76 2.86 -4.50
N LEU A 71 15.99 2.44 -5.50
CA LEU A 71 15.40 1.10 -5.51
C LEU A 71 16.47 0.01 -5.59
N LYS A 72 17.48 0.14 -6.44
CA LYS A 72 18.59 -0.82 -6.53
C LYS A 72 19.30 -1.00 -5.19
N ALA A 73 19.56 0.10 -4.48
CA ALA A 73 20.19 0.05 -3.17
C ALA A 73 19.31 -0.68 -2.14
N CYS A 74 18.02 -0.36 -2.05
CA CYS A 74 17.14 -0.95 -1.04
C CYS A 74 16.74 -2.40 -1.37
N LEU A 75 16.52 -2.70 -2.65
CA LEU A 75 15.94 -3.96 -3.09
C LEU A 75 17.00 -5.02 -3.38
N VAL A 76 18.17 -4.63 -3.92
CA VAL A 76 19.13 -5.57 -4.52
C VAL A 76 20.49 -5.57 -3.83
N THR A 77 21.13 -4.41 -3.69
CA THR A 77 22.56 -4.36 -3.29
C THR A 77 22.79 -4.08 -1.80
N GLY A 78 21.81 -3.48 -1.12
CA GLY A 78 22.02 -2.85 0.18
C GLY A 78 22.84 -1.56 0.06
N TYR A 79 23.04 -0.87 1.17
CA TYR A 79 23.90 0.32 1.28
C TYR A 79 24.47 0.46 2.69
N GLY A 80 25.39 1.41 2.87
CA GLY A 80 26.11 1.60 4.13
C GLY A 80 27.19 0.54 4.36
N GLU A 81 27.99 0.75 5.40
CA GLU A 81 29.16 -0.06 5.75
C GLU A 81 29.24 -0.29 7.26
N GLY A 82 29.93 -1.35 7.68
CA GLY A 82 30.14 -1.69 9.10
C GLY A 82 28.82 -1.82 9.87
N GLU A 83 28.74 -1.15 11.01
CA GLU A 83 27.54 -1.13 11.86
C GLU A 83 26.34 -0.42 11.22
N ASN A 84 26.57 0.40 10.19
CA ASN A 84 25.53 1.12 9.45
C ASN A 84 25.05 0.35 8.21
N ARG A 85 25.54 -0.89 8.00
CA ARG A 85 25.17 -1.70 6.84
C ARG A 85 23.67 -2.03 6.86
N LYS A 86 22.98 -1.67 5.77
CA LYS A 86 21.59 -2.04 5.50
C LYS A 86 21.54 -3.13 4.43
N GLU A 87 21.16 -4.33 4.84
CA GLU A 87 21.00 -5.49 3.96
C GLU A 87 19.77 -5.36 3.05
N PRO A 88 19.84 -5.72 1.76
CA PRO A 88 18.76 -5.54 0.79
C PRO A 88 17.50 -6.36 1.10
N LEU A 89 16.39 -6.05 0.41
CA LEU A 89 15.12 -6.78 0.53
C LEU A 89 15.09 -8.16 -0.15
N GLY A 90 16.10 -8.53 -0.94
CA GLY A 90 16.11 -9.86 -1.59
C GLY A 90 15.44 -9.87 -2.97
N TRP A 91 15.56 -8.79 -3.71
CA TRP A 91 15.10 -8.69 -5.09
C TRP A 91 16.28 -8.81 -6.07
N GLU A 92 15.97 -8.85 -7.37
CA GLU A 92 16.94 -8.89 -8.45
C GLU A 92 16.56 -7.94 -9.59
N ILE A 93 17.56 -7.61 -10.41
CA ILE A 93 17.40 -6.82 -11.64
C ILE A 93 17.60 -7.75 -12.83
N HIS A 94 16.64 -7.74 -13.77
CA HIS A 94 16.71 -8.55 -15.00
C HIS A 94 17.22 -7.78 -16.21
N GLN A 95 16.90 -6.49 -16.28
CA GLN A 95 17.42 -5.56 -17.29
C GLN A 95 17.66 -4.21 -16.64
N GLU A 96 18.72 -3.53 -17.05
CA GLU A 96 19.10 -2.22 -16.53
C GLU A 96 19.70 -1.35 -17.64
N THR A 97 19.34 -0.09 -17.62
CA THR A 97 19.96 1.01 -18.35
C THR A 97 20.35 2.10 -17.35
N GLU A 98 20.84 3.24 -17.82
CA GLU A 98 21.16 4.37 -16.95
C GLU A 98 19.95 4.85 -16.13
N THR A 99 18.76 4.95 -16.76
CA THR A 99 17.57 5.53 -16.14
C THR A 99 16.48 4.52 -15.78
N ALA A 100 16.54 3.31 -16.33
CA ALA A 100 15.50 2.31 -16.17
C ALA A 100 16.01 0.97 -15.67
N ALA A 101 15.18 0.23 -14.93
CA ALA A 101 15.44 -1.15 -14.55
C ALA A 101 14.15 -1.95 -14.36
N TYR A 102 14.24 -3.26 -14.59
CA TYR A 102 13.20 -4.22 -14.24
C TYR A 102 13.58 -4.97 -12.96
N PHE A 103 12.80 -4.77 -11.90
CA PHE A 103 12.95 -5.46 -10.62
C PHE A 103 12.00 -6.64 -10.50
N ARG A 104 12.46 -7.71 -9.85
CA ARG A 104 11.65 -8.90 -9.54
C ARG A 104 12.01 -9.45 -8.17
N SER A 105 11.03 -9.96 -7.43
CA SER A 105 11.28 -10.64 -6.16
C SER A 105 11.99 -11.98 -6.37
N LYS A 106 12.96 -12.33 -5.51
CA LYS A 106 13.57 -13.67 -5.47
C LYS A 106 12.83 -14.66 -4.58
N HIS A 107 11.92 -14.20 -3.72
CA HIS A 107 11.23 -15.06 -2.76
C HIS A 107 10.26 -16.06 -3.42
N GLU A 108 10.27 -17.31 -2.96
CA GLU A 108 9.50 -18.41 -3.56
C GLU A 108 7.98 -18.20 -3.51
N LYS A 109 7.46 -17.56 -2.46
CA LYS A 109 6.02 -17.29 -2.32
C LYS A 109 5.55 -16.04 -3.07
N SER A 110 6.42 -15.39 -3.83
CA SER A 110 6.01 -14.22 -4.59
C SER A 110 5.35 -14.61 -5.91
N SER A 111 4.37 -13.83 -6.38
CA SER A 111 3.75 -14.02 -7.71
C SER A 111 4.69 -13.65 -8.87
N LYS A 112 5.89 -13.15 -8.55
CA LYS A 112 6.98 -12.86 -9.49
C LYS A 112 6.65 -11.90 -10.65
N PRO A 113 5.85 -10.83 -10.47
CA PRO A 113 5.73 -9.80 -11.49
C PRO A 113 7.05 -9.04 -11.68
N TYR A 114 7.22 -8.42 -12.85
CA TYR A 114 8.25 -7.43 -13.08
C TYR A 114 7.74 -6.03 -12.76
N LEU A 115 8.55 -5.25 -12.05
CA LEU A 115 8.39 -3.82 -11.89
C LEU A 115 9.40 -3.10 -12.78
N LEU A 116 8.92 -2.41 -13.81
CA LEU A 116 9.69 -1.38 -14.49
C LEU A 116 9.69 -0.12 -13.63
N VAL A 117 10.87 0.44 -13.39
CA VAL A 117 11.06 1.86 -13.13
C VAL A 117 11.75 2.48 -14.33
N ASN A 118 11.30 3.66 -14.75
CA ASN A 118 12.05 4.48 -15.70
C ASN A 118 12.02 5.91 -15.22
N GLY A 119 13.20 6.46 -14.91
CA GLY A 119 13.32 7.81 -14.40
C GLY A 119 13.55 8.87 -15.47
N SER A 120 13.22 10.10 -15.12
CA SER A 120 13.36 11.31 -15.94
C SER A 120 13.72 12.48 -15.04
N SER A 121 14.31 13.51 -15.63
CA SER A 121 14.69 14.73 -14.91
C SER A 121 14.50 15.96 -15.78
N SER A 122 14.05 17.05 -15.17
CA SER A 122 13.99 18.37 -15.79
C SER A 122 14.85 19.33 -14.99
N GLY A 123 16.00 19.72 -15.54
CA GLY A 123 16.88 20.73 -14.94
C GLY A 123 16.20 22.09 -14.80
N TYR A 124 15.36 22.48 -15.78
CA TYR A 124 14.64 23.75 -15.77
C TYR A 124 13.67 23.86 -14.58
N TYR A 125 12.93 22.79 -14.28
CA TYR A 125 11.99 22.79 -13.16
C TYR A 125 12.58 22.28 -11.84
N ASN A 126 13.84 21.82 -11.88
CA ASN A 126 14.52 21.11 -10.79
C ASN A 126 13.69 19.90 -10.30
N ILE A 127 13.15 19.13 -11.25
CA ILE A 127 12.29 17.96 -10.99
C ILE A 127 13.05 16.68 -11.35
N VAL A 128 12.92 15.67 -10.49
CA VAL A 128 13.22 14.27 -10.83
C VAL A 128 11.93 13.47 -10.69
N SER A 129 11.62 12.63 -11.67
CA SER A 129 10.45 11.76 -11.64
C SER A 129 10.78 10.35 -12.10
N ALA A 130 9.89 9.42 -11.82
CA ALA A 130 9.94 8.09 -12.38
C ALA A 130 8.55 7.55 -12.64
N LYS A 131 8.40 6.93 -13.80
CA LYS A 131 7.20 6.18 -14.17
C LYS A 131 7.42 4.72 -13.83
N PHE A 132 6.37 4.11 -13.32
CA PHE A 132 6.34 2.73 -12.85
C PHE A 132 5.33 1.93 -13.65
N LYS A 133 5.70 0.70 -13.98
CA LYS A 133 4.83 -0.20 -14.72
C LYS A 133 5.02 -1.62 -14.21
N VAL A 134 3.90 -2.31 -14.02
CA VAL A 134 3.89 -3.73 -13.68
C VAL A 134 3.66 -4.54 -14.94
N SER A 135 4.33 -5.68 -15.06
CA SER A 135 4.05 -6.66 -16.11
C SER A 135 4.31 -8.07 -15.59
N ALA A 136 3.53 -9.04 -16.04
CA ALA A 136 3.79 -10.44 -15.74
C ALA A 136 5.01 -10.97 -16.50
N ASP A 137 5.32 -10.39 -17.67
CA ASP A 137 6.41 -10.80 -18.54
C ASP A 137 7.45 -9.68 -18.69
N LEU A 138 8.69 -10.06 -18.94
CA LEU A 138 9.76 -9.10 -19.18
C LEU A 138 9.55 -8.41 -20.54
N GLN A 139 9.43 -7.09 -20.53
CA GLN A 139 9.22 -6.28 -21.73
C GLN A 139 10.51 -5.57 -22.14
N PRO A 140 10.69 -5.22 -23.42
CA PRO A 140 11.77 -4.34 -23.84
C PRO A 140 11.69 -2.98 -23.16
N HIS A 141 12.85 -2.37 -22.91
CA HIS A 141 12.89 -0.98 -22.46
C HIS A 141 12.23 -0.03 -23.45
N VAL A 142 11.48 0.91 -22.92
CA VAL A 142 10.91 2.05 -23.65
C VAL A 142 11.42 3.35 -23.03
N ALA A 143 11.50 4.43 -23.81
CA ALA A 143 11.81 5.76 -23.28
C ALA A 143 10.78 6.15 -22.19
N ASN A 144 11.17 7.01 -21.24
CA ASN A 144 10.29 7.41 -20.14
C ASN A 144 8.95 7.98 -20.65
N ASP A 145 8.99 8.83 -21.67
CA ASP A 145 7.79 9.44 -22.27
C ASP A 145 6.86 8.42 -22.92
N ASN A 146 7.39 7.25 -23.28
CA ASN A 146 6.65 6.14 -23.90
C ASN A 146 6.15 5.11 -22.89
N VAL A 147 6.40 5.29 -21.58
CA VAL A 147 5.79 4.44 -20.54
C VAL A 147 4.30 4.77 -20.46
N ALA A 148 3.50 3.92 -21.10
CA ALA A 148 2.05 4.04 -21.15
C ALA A 148 1.36 3.42 -19.93
N ALA A 149 0.19 3.94 -19.59
CA ALA A 149 -0.65 3.41 -18.53
C ALA A 149 -1.30 2.09 -18.94
N GLU A 150 -1.63 1.26 -17.96
CA GLU A 150 -2.32 0.00 -18.18
C GLU A 150 -3.84 0.16 -18.15
N THR A 151 -4.57 -0.53 -19.02
CA THR A 151 -6.02 -0.81 -18.85
C THR A 151 -6.88 0.42 -18.50
N GLY A 152 -6.67 1.53 -19.22
CA GLY A 152 -7.44 2.77 -19.02
C GLY A 152 -7.18 3.48 -17.69
N ASN A 153 -6.09 3.13 -16.99
CA ASN A 153 -5.58 3.89 -15.86
C ASN A 153 -4.69 5.06 -16.34
N SER A 154 -4.25 5.86 -15.37
CA SER A 154 -3.14 6.79 -15.44
C SER A 154 -1.84 6.04 -15.13
N VAL A 155 -0.73 6.57 -15.65
CA VAL A 155 0.60 6.05 -15.35
C VAL A 155 0.88 6.22 -13.85
N ASN A 156 1.49 5.21 -13.23
CA ASN A 156 2.03 5.35 -11.87
C ASN A 156 3.29 6.19 -11.94
N GLU A 157 3.30 7.34 -11.27
CA GLU A 157 4.44 8.25 -11.29
C GLU A 157 4.71 8.81 -9.90
N LEU A 158 5.99 8.83 -9.53
CA LEU A 158 6.48 9.62 -8.40
C LEU A 158 7.34 10.75 -8.96
N ASN A 159 7.23 11.93 -8.35
CA ASN A 159 8.09 13.05 -8.68
C ASN A 159 8.51 13.81 -7.41
N CYS A 160 9.70 14.37 -7.47
CA CYS A 160 10.28 15.23 -6.44
C CYS A 160 10.65 16.55 -7.08
N ARG A 161 10.34 17.66 -6.41
CA ARG A 161 10.77 19.01 -6.81
C ARG A 161 11.53 19.69 -5.69
N SER A 162 10.83 20.02 -4.63
CA SER A 162 11.34 20.82 -3.50
C SER A 162 11.78 19.97 -2.30
N ARG A 163 11.21 18.78 -2.15
CA ARG A 163 11.58 17.77 -1.14
C ARG A 163 12.08 16.52 -1.86
N ARG A 164 13.02 15.84 -1.21
CA ARG A 164 13.74 14.66 -1.76
C ARG A 164 14.03 13.60 -0.70
N ASP A 165 13.46 13.79 0.48
CA ASP A 165 13.41 12.81 1.53
C ASP A 165 12.47 11.68 1.13
N TRP A 166 12.89 10.46 1.43
CA TRP A 166 12.20 9.24 1.05
C TRP A 166 12.35 8.20 2.15
N VAL A 167 11.36 7.31 2.25
CA VAL A 167 11.37 6.15 3.14
C VAL A 167 10.86 4.96 2.34
N LEU A 168 11.64 3.87 2.32
CA LEU A 168 11.24 2.60 1.74
C LEU A 168 11.02 1.59 2.86
N ILE A 169 9.83 0.99 2.90
CA ILE A 169 9.45 -0.01 3.88
C ILE A 169 9.04 -1.25 3.12
N GLY A 170 9.60 -2.41 3.42
CA GLY A 170 9.20 -3.61 2.70
C GLY A 170 9.90 -4.87 3.13
N ASN A 171 9.57 -5.94 2.41
CA ASN A 171 10.17 -7.26 2.52
C ASN A 171 10.45 -7.80 1.11
N GLU A 172 10.76 -9.08 1.04
CA GLU A 172 11.07 -9.75 -0.22
C GLU A 172 9.85 -9.96 -1.14
N ARG A 173 8.62 -9.75 -0.67
CA ARG A 173 7.37 -9.92 -1.43
C ARG A 173 6.71 -8.60 -1.84
N GLY A 174 7.03 -7.49 -1.17
CA GLY A 174 6.51 -6.17 -1.55
C GLY A 174 7.16 -5.02 -0.79
N PHE A 175 6.96 -3.81 -1.28
CA PHE A 175 7.46 -2.59 -0.64
C PHE A 175 6.54 -1.38 -0.86
N TRP A 176 6.60 -0.45 0.08
CA TRP A 176 6.11 0.91 -0.01
C TRP A 176 7.30 1.85 -0.16
N LEU A 177 7.25 2.76 -1.14
CA LEU A 177 8.17 3.89 -1.28
C LEU A 177 7.38 5.18 -1.03
N VAL A 178 7.66 5.85 0.08
CA VAL A 178 7.07 7.14 0.45
C VAL A 178 8.09 8.23 0.13
N VAL A 179 7.64 9.29 -0.53
CA VAL A 179 8.47 10.39 -1.03
C VAL A 179 7.89 11.71 -0.56
N GLY A 180 8.71 12.52 0.09
CA GLY A 180 8.35 13.85 0.56
C GLY A 180 8.11 14.82 -0.59
N SER A 181 7.11 15.66 -0.42
CA SER A 181 6.65 16.67 -1.37
C SER A 181 6.17 17.92 -0.62
N LYS A 182 5.73 18.92 -1.37
CA LYS A 182 5.05 20.11 -0.83
C LYS A 182 3.78 20.32 -1.62
N TYR A 183 2.69 20.59 -0.91
CA TYR A 183 1.44 21.00 -1.51
C TYR A 183 1.22 22.49 -1.31
N GLU A 184 0.95 23.21 -2.40
CA GLU A 184 0.69 24.65 -2.40
C GLU A 184 -0.78 24.91 -2.74
N ARG A 185 -1.47 25.67 -1.88
CA ARG A 185 -2.87 26.08 -2.10
C ARG A 185 -3.00 27.58 -2.02
N SER A 186 -3.73 28.16 -2.98
CA SER A 186 -4.20 29.54 -2.89
C SER A 186 -5.30 29.67 -1.83
N ARG A 187 -5.11 30.58 -0.87
CA ARG A 187 -6.12 31.00 0.10
C ARG A 187 -6.56 32.42 -0.26
N PRO A 188 -7.84 32.64 -0.65
CA PRO A 188 -8.35 33.97 -0.95
C PRO A 188 -8.07 34.93 0.21
N GLY A 189 -7.47 36.09 -0.08
CA GLY A 189 -7.15 37.12 0.91
C GLY A 189 -5.90 36.88 1.78
N ILE A 190 -5.22 35.74 1.66
CA ILE A 190 -4.02 35.39 2.46
C ILE A 190 -2.82 35.07 1.57
N GLY A 191 -3.03 34.53 0.36
CA GLY A 191 -1.96 34.11 -0.56
C GLY A 191 -1.76 32.59 -0.57
N TYR A 192 -0.60 32.11 -1.01
CA TYR A 192 -0.31 30.68 -1.08
C TYR A 192 0.18 30.14 0.27
N LYS A 193 -0.48 29.08 0.77
CA LYS A 193 0.02 28.29 1.91
C LYS A 193 0.70 27.04 1.37
N THR A 194 1.97 26.86 1.74
CA THR A 194 2.75 25.65 1.43
C THR A 194 2.71 24.72 2.63
N THR A 195 2.41 23.44 2.42
CA THR A 195 2.36 22.43 3.48
C THR A 195 3.20 21.22 3.09
N PRO A 196 3.96 20.60 4.01
CA PRO A 196 4.56 19.29 3.77
C PRO A 196 3.52 18.26 3.33
N SER A 197 3.83 17.50 2.29
CA SER A 197 3.00 16.40 1.82
C SER A 197 3.90 15.23 1.42
N ALA A 198 3.31 14.08 1.15
CA ALA A 198 4.02 12.94 0.62
C ALA A 198 3.17 12.23 -0.43
N THR A 199 3.87 11.61 -1.38
CA THR A 199 3.30 10.63 -2.29
C THR A 199 3.87 9.27 -1.95
N ALA A 200 3.10 8.21 -2.12
CA ALA A 200 3.59 6.86 -1.89
C ALA A 200 3.36 5.96 -3.09
N LEU A 201 4.18 4.95 -3.26
CA LEU A 201 4.00 3.88 -4.24
C LEU A 201 4.01 2.55 -3.49
N PHE A 202 3.06 1.68 -3.79
CA PHE A 202 3.12 0.27 -3.42
C PHE A 202 3.43 -0.58 -4.63
N PHE A 203 4.32 -1.54 -4.46
CA PHE A 203 4.49 -2.65 -5.38
C PHE A 203 4.72 -3.95 -4.63
N GLY A 204 4.01 -5.00 -5.03
CA GLY A 204 4.27 -6.35 -4.55
C GLY A 204 3.01 -7.18 -4.40
N ASP A 205 3.18 -8.34 -3.76
CA ASP A 205 2.10 -9.28 -3.51
C ASP A 205 1.12 -8.74 -2.46
N PHE A 206 -0.12 -9.19 -2.52
CA PHE A 206 -1.16 -8.89 -1.55
C PHE A 206 -1.94 -10.15 -1.18
N ALA A 207 -2.52 -10.19 0.01
CA ALA A 207 -3.31 -11.35 0.42
C ALA A 207 -4.66 -11.36 -0.32
N SER A 208 -4.89 -12.36 -1.17
CA SER A 208 -6.09 -12.43 -2.00
C SER A 208 -7.28 -13.03 -1.25
N ALA A 209 -8.49 -12.52 -1.54
CA ALA A 209 -9.76 -13.12 -1.12
C ALA A 209 -10.16 -14.29 -2.03
N ALA A 210 -9.60 -14.35 -3.25
CA ALA A 210 -9.91 -15.41 -4.20
C ALA A 210 -9.09 -16.66 -3.85
N PRO A 211 -9.74 -17.83 -3.66
CA PRO A 211 -9.02 -19.07 -3.41
C PRO A 211 -8.18 -19.42 -4.64
N PHE A 212 -6.95 -19.91 -4.41
CA PHE A 212 -5.99 -20.31 -5.45
C PHE A 212 -5.52 -19.18 -6.39
N ASP A 213 -5.63 -17.92 -5.96
CA ASP A 213 -5.12 -16.79 -6.73
C ASP A 213 -3.58 -16.76 -6.73
N VAL A 214 -2.99 -17.08 -7.89
CA VAL A 214 -1.53 -17.14 -8.08
C VAL A 214 -0.93 -15.82 -8.59
N SER A 215 -1.78 -14.88 -9.05
CA SER A 215 -1.35 -13.59 -9.62
C SER A 215 -1.78 -12.41 -8.74
N ASN A 216 -1.31 -12.44 -7.49
CA ASN A 216 -1.74 -11.53 -6.44
C ASN A 216 -0.79 -10.34 -6.26
N ALA A 217 -0.27 -9.73 -7.34
CA ALA A 217 0.53 -8.52 -7.23
C ALA A 217 -0.19 -7.26 -7.72
N ALA A 218 0.10 -6.16 -7.05
CA ALA A 218 -0.44 -4.85 -7.38
C ALA A 218 0.66 -3.78 -7.47
N LEU A 219 0.41 -2.79 -8.32
CA LEU A 219 1.12 -1.52 -8.41
C LEU A 219 0.12 -0.39 -8.18
N MET A 220 0.45 0.53 -7.28
CA MET A 220 -0.42 1.68 -7.00
C MET A 220 0.36 2.88 -6.53
N THR A 221 -0.11 4.07 -6.88
CA THR A 221 0.38 5.34 -6.35
C THR A 221 -0.68 5.99 -5.46
N ILE A 222 -0.21 6.58 -4.37
CA ILE A 222 -0.94 7.46 -3.48
C ILE A 222 -0.43 8.87 -3.75
N THR A 223 -1.22 9.66 -4.46
CA THR A 223 -0.91 11.07 -4.68
C THR A 223 -2.17 11.91 -4.58
N LEU A 224 -2.00 13.20 -4.31
CA LEU A 224 -3.08 14.17 -4.38
C LEU A 224 -3.18 14.64 -5.83
N SER A 225 -4.31 14.36 -6.49
CA SER A 225 -4.61 14.98 -7.79
C SER A 225 -5.17 16.40 -7.60
N ASP A 226 -5.22 17.18 -8.68
CA ASP A 226 -5.74 18.56 -8.70
C ASP A 226 -7.18 18.70 -8.15
N TYR A 227 -7.94 17.59 -8.12
CA TYR A 227 -9.37 17.62 -7.75
C TYR A 227 -9.73 16.74 -6.55
N SER A 228 -9.06 15.59 -6.35
CA SER A 228 -9.23 14.78 -5.14
C SER A 228 -8.21 13.65 -5.05
N ILE A 229 -7.95 13.20 -3.82
CA ILE A 229 -7.16 12.00 -3.57
C ILE A 229 -7.86 10.72 -4.10
N SER A 230 -9.20 10.66 -4.00
CA SER A 230 -10.01 9.49 -4.40
C SER A 230 -9.92 9.20 -5.91
N LYS A 231 -9.82 10.24 -6.73
CA LYS A 231 -9.61 10.09 -8.18
C LYS A 231 -8.24 9.49 -8.47
N SER A 232 -7.21 9.93 -7.75
CA SER A 232 -5.83 9.46 -7.96
C SER A 232 -5.65 7.97 -7.69
N PHE A 233 -6.20 7.44 -6.58
CA PHE A 233 -6.11 6.00 -6.31
C PHE A 233 -6.81 5.16 -7.37
N ASN A 234 -8.04 5.57 -7.70
CA ASN A 234 -8.85 4.88 -8.69
C ASN A 234 -8.25 4.97 -10.09
N SER A 235 -7.34 5.91 -10.36
CA SER A 235 -6.69 6.04 -11.65
C SER A 235 -5.32 5.39 -11.70
N THR A 236 -4.72 4.94 -10.60
CA THR A 236 -3.33 4.44 -10.62
C THR A 236 -3.20 2.97 -10.18
N ALA A 237 -4.12 2.46 -9.36
CA ALA A 237 -4.07 1.10 -8.85
C ALA A 237 -4.32 0.05 -9.95
N THR A 238 -3.39 -0.88 -10.12
CA THR A 238 -3.37 -1.88 -11.19
C THR A 238 -2.82 -3.22 -10.67
N PHE A 239 -3.43 -4.33 -11.03
CA PHE A 239 -2.92 -5.69 -10.80
C PHE A 239 -2.00 -6.12 -11.95
N SER A 240 -0.99 -6.94 -11.68
CA SER A 240 -0.03 -7.41 -12.69
C SER A 240 -0.65 -8.22 -13.83
N GLY A 241 -1.83 -8.79 -13.60
CA GLY A 241 -2.66 -9.47 -14.59
C GLY A 241 -3.28 -10.75 -14.05
N GLY A 242 -4.39 -11.19 -14.64
CA GLY A 242 -5.11 -12.40 -14.21
C GLY A 242 -4.39 -13.70 -14.58
N VAL A 243 -4.77 -14.80 -13.92
CA VAL A 243 -4.19 -16.15 -14.08
C VAL A 243 -4.26 -16.65 -15.54
N ASP A 244 -5.25 -16.19 -16.32
CA ASP A 244 -5.55 -16.79 -17.62
C ASP A 244 -4.92 -16.08 -18.83
N ASN A 245 -4.53 -14.81 -18.71
CA ASN A 245 -4.09 -14.03 -19.87
C ASN A 245 -2.97 -13.00 -19.62
N ASN A 246 -2.45 -12.88 -18.39
CA ASN A 246 -1.43 -11.89 -18.03
C ASN A 246 -1.79 -10.42 -18.37
N ILE A 247 -3.07 -10.13 -18.63
CA ILE A 247 -3.51 -8.76 -18.94
C ILE A 247 -3.72 -8.01 -17.62
N PRO A 248 -2.99 -6.89 -17.38
CA PRO A 248 -3.18 -6.09 -16.18
C PRO A 248 -4.63 -5.65 -16.00
N THR A 249 -5.14 -5.73 -14.78
CA THR A 249 -6.53 -5.31 -14.47
C THR A 249 -6.51 -4.13 -13.52
N LYS A 250 -7.46 -3.22 -13.70
CA LYS A 250 -7.64 -2.07 -12.82
C LYS A 250 -8.04 -2.51 -11.41
N ALA A 251 -7.28 -2.06 -10.41
CA ALA A 251 -7.61 -2.19 -8.99
C ALA A 251 -8.25 -0.89 -8.48
N ARG A 252 -9.02 -1.00 -7.39
CA ARG A 252 -9.48 0.14 -6.59
C ARG A 252 -9.17 -0.15 -5.13
N ILE A 253 -8.91 0.87 -4.33
CA ILE A 253 -8.75 0.68 -2.88
C ILE A 253 -9.91 1.30 -2.11
N ARG A 254 -10.30 0.66 -1.00
CA ARG A 254 -11.22 1.23 -0.02
C ARG A 254 -10.80 0.84 1.39
N SER A 255 -11.15 1.68 2.34
CA SER A 255 -10.96 1.45 3.78
C SER A 255 -12.29 1.78 4.46
N LEU A 256 -12.56 1.18 5.63
CA LEU A 256 -13.82 1.37 6.36
C LEU A 256 -13.95 2.76 6.98
N MET A 257 -12.81 3.35 7.39
CA MET A 257 -12.77 4.61 8.14
C MET A 257 -12.13 5.76 7.37
N SER A 258 -11.57 5.48 6.19
CA SER A 258 -11.12 6.55 5.30
C SER A 258 -12.35 7.19 4.66
N PHE A 259 -12.34 8.51 4.50
CA PHE A 259 -13.23 9.31 3.63
C PHE A 259 -14.49 9.99 4.20
N ASP A 260 -14.63 10.24 5.51
CA ASP A 260 -15.61 11.25 5.93
C ASP A 260 -15.08 12.66 5.66
N SER A 261 -15.76 13.41 4.78
CA SER A 261 -15.44 14.78 4.41
C SER A 261 -15.94 15.83 5.42
N GLY A 262 -16.66 15.42 6.47
CA GLY A 262 -17.28 16.33 7.43
C GLY A 262 -16.67 16.36 8.84
N GLY A 263 -15.74 15.46 9.16
CA GLY A 263 -15.17 15.33 10.50
C GLY A 263 -14.10 16.39 10.79
N ASN A 264 -14.39 17.33 11.71
CA ASN A 264 -13.41 18.31 12.19
C ASN A 264 -12.48 17.77 13.27
N GLU A 265 -12.61 16.50 13.66
CA GLU A 265 -11.91 15.97 14.82
C GLU A 265 -10.65 15.21 14.39
N ALA A 266 -9.50 15.66 14.91
CA ALA A 266 -8.20 14.98 14.80
C ALA A 266 -8.18 13.62 15.55
N VAL A 267 -9.24 13.32 16.31
CA VAL A 267 -9.45 12.12 17.12
C VAL A 267 -10.91 11.68 16.99
N ASP A 268 -11.19 10.39 17.10
CA ASP A 268 -12.55 9.88 17.12
C ASP A 268 -13.34 10.43 18.33
N GLY A 269 -14.60 10.83 18.10
CA GLY A 269 -15.42 11.47 19.12
C GLY A 269 -15.71 10.60 20.35
N ILE A 270 -15.67 9.28 20.20
CA ILE A 270 -15.94 8.29 21.24
C ILE A 270 -14.63 7.85 21.92
N ALA A 271 -13.67 7.39 21.13
CA ALA A 271 -12.39 6.87 21.61
C ALA A 271 -11.40 7.96 22.02
N LYS A 272 -11.62 9.21 21.58
CA LYS A 272 -10.72 10.36 21.73
C LYS A 272 -9.28 10.06 21.26
N LYS A 273 -9.16 9.19 20.24
CA LYS A 273 -7.89 8.66 19.70
C LYS A 273 -7.94 8.59 18.17
N LEU A 274 -6.76 8.49 17.54
CA LEU A 274 -6.65 8.19 16.11
C LEU A 274 -7.22 6.80 15.84
N ILE A 275 -8.19 6.71 14.92
CA ILE A 275 -8.69 5.43 14.41
C ILE A 275 -8.19 5.25 12.98
N ALA A 276 -7.65 4.07 12.69
CA ALA A 276 -7.24 3.68 11.36
C ALA A 276 -7.75 2.28 11.04
N THR A 277 -8.05 2.02 9.77
CA THR A 277 -8.50 0.70 9.31
C THR A 277 -7.76 0.28 8.05
N PRO A 278 -7.58 -1.03 7.81
CA PRO A 278 -6.88 -1.52 6.64
C PRO A 278 -7.51 -1.05 5.33
N PHE A 279 -6.67 -0.90 4.31
CA PHE A 279 -7.13 -0.78 2.94
C PHE A 279 -7.30 -2.16 2.32
N TYR A 280 -8.30 -2.28 1.44
CA TYR A 280 -8.56 -3.46 0.66
C TYR A 280 -8.57 -3.11 -0.83
N PHE A 281 -8.05 -4.02 -1.65
CA PHE A 281 -8.17 -3.99 -3.09
C PHE A 281 -9.54 -4.51 -3.54
N PHE A 282 -10.10 -3.87 -4.56
CA PHE A 282 -11.35 -4.22 -5.22
C PHE A 282 -11.17 -4.30 -6.73
N GLU A 283 -11.80 -5.29 -7.33
CA GLU A 283 -11.84 -5.53 -8.78
C GLU A 283 -13.31 -5.54 -9.22
N GLY A 284 -13.71 -4.66 -10.13
CA GLY A 284 -15.12 -4.59 -10.57
C GLY A 284 -16.14 -4.30 -9.45
N GLY A 285 -15.69 -3.85 -8.27
CA GLY A 285 -16.53 -3.67 -7.08
C GLY A 285 -16.51 -4.86 -6.10
N ASN A 286 -15.91 -5.98 -6.48
CA ASN A 286 -15.74 -7.15 -5.61
C ASN A 286 -14.45 -7.02 -4.79
N LEU A 287 -14.49 -7.45 -3.53
CA LEU A 287 -13.31 -7.52 -2.68
C LEU A 287 -12.30 -8.49 -3.30
N ARG A 288 -11.09 -8.02 -3.57
CA ARG A 288 -10.00 -8.82 -4.15
C ARG A 288 -8.91 -9.15 -3.15
N GLY A 289 -8.59 -8.25 -2.23
CA GLY A 289 -7.44 -8.48 -1.35
C GLY A 289 -7.24 -7.45 -0.25
N LEU A 290 -6.34 -7.76 0.68
CA LEU A 290 -5.85 -6.83 1.70
C LEU A 290 -4.62 -6.08 1.18
N VAL A 291 -4.59 -4.75 1.30
CA VAL A 291 -3.38 -3.96 0.97
C VAL A 291 -2.35 -4.14 2.07
N PRO A 292 -1.13 -4.66 1.79
CA PRO A 292 -0.15 -4.96 2.83
C PRO A 292 0.30 -3.72 3.60
N GLY A 293 0.26 -3.82 4.93
CA GLY A 293 0.86 -2.85 5.83
C GLY A 293 0.21 -1.46 5.86
N CYS A 294 -0.85 -1.20 5.08
CA CYS A 294 -1.39 0.14 4.88
C CYS A 294 -2.75 0.33 5.56
N LEU A 295 -2.84 1.33 6.43
CA LEU A 295 -4.06 1.74 7.10
C LEU A 295 -4.48 3.15 6.67
N GLY A 296 -5.78 3.35 6.47
CA GLY A 296 -6.39 4.66 6.29
C GLY A 296 -6.90 5.20 7.62
N ALA A 297 -6.49 6.41 7.97
CA ALA A 297 -6.96 7.11 9.15
C ALA A 297 -8.22 7.92 8.87
N SER A 298 -9.16 7.93 9.82
CA SER A 298 -10.36 8.77 9.74
C SER A 298 -10.09 10.24 10.05
N THR A 299 -8.99 10.54 10.72
CA THR A 299 -8.76 11.87 11.28
C THR A 299 -7.64 12.63 10.58
N SER A 300 -7.69 13.94 10.77
CA SER A 300 -6.70 14.90 10.30
C SER A 300 -5.49 14.99 11.24
N TRP A 301 -4.49 14.12 11.04
CA TRP A 301 -3.13 14.42 11.42
C TRP A 301 -2.53 15.49 10.50
N PHE A 302 -1.82 16.45 11.09
CA PHE A 302 -1.17 17.55 10.40
C PHE A 302 0.14 17.90 11.12
N SER A 303 1.25 17.89 10.39
CA SER A 303 2.53 18.43 10.83
C SER A 303 2.90 19.63 9.96
N GLU A 304 3.31 20.73 10.60
CA GLU A 304 3.73 21.95 9.89
C GLU A 304 5.10 21.78 9.23
N ASN A 305 5.91 20.85 9.72
CA ASN A 305 7.32 20.72 9.36
C ASN A 305 7.62 19.41 8.61
N ASN A 306 6.93 18.32 8.94
CA ASN A 306 7.23 16.99 8.42
C ASN A 306 6.11 16.44 7.53
N CYS A 307 6.48 15.76 6.45
CA CYS A 307 5.54 15.07 5.58
C CYS A 307 5.22 13.64 6.05
N PHE A 308 6.10 13.06 6.87
CA PHE A 308 5.91 11.77 7.51
C PHE A 308 6.67 11.70 8.84
N GLU A 309 6.10 10.98 9.81
CA GLU A 309 6.63 10.81 11.16
C GLU A 309 6.39 9.39 11.66
N GLN A 310 7.19 8.94 12.62
CA GLN A 310 6.91 7.68 13.31
C GLN A 310 5.75 7.89 14.28
N TYR A 311 4.82 6.95 14.29
CA TYR A 311 3.61 6.99 15.10
C TYR A 311 3.33 5.61 15.67
N ARG A 312 2.82 5.56 16.91
CA ARG A 312 2.39 4.31 17.55
C ARG A 312 0.90 4.38 17.82
N LEU A 313 0.14 3.46 17.24
CA LEU A 313 -1.27 3.29 17.57
C LEU A 313 -1.40 2.74 18.99
N ASP A 314 -2.36 3.28 19.73
CA ASP A 314 -2.65 2.81 21.09
C ASP A 314 -3.00 1.33 21.09
N ASN A 315 -2.42 0.60 22.05
CA ASN A 315 -2.54 -0.85 22.19
C ASN A 315 -2.01 -1.67 21.00
N SER A 316 -1.29 -1.06 20.05
CA SER A 316 -0.53 -1.79 19.04
C SER A 316 0.89 -2.05 19.53
N PRO A 317 1.42 -3.28 19.35
CA PRO A 317 2.84 -3.54 19.52
C PRO A 317 3.69 -2.98 18.36
N ASP A 318 3.05 -2.62 17.24
CA ASP A 318 3.74 -2.19 16.03
C ASP A 318 4.00 -0.69 16.01
N GLU A 319 5.05 -0.34 15.27
CA GLU A 319 5.37 1.04 14.91
C GLU A 319 4.84 1.33 13.50
N PHE A 320 4.43 2.57 13.25
CA PHE A 320 3.88 3.00 11.97
C PHE A 320 4.60 4.26 11.49
N LEU A 321 4.70 4.43 10.18
CA LEU A 321 4.97 5.71 9.55
C LEU A 321 3.62 6.35 9.23
N ILE A 322 3.28 7.46 9.88
CA ILE A 322 2.16 8.29 9.46
C ILE A 322 2.64 9.28 8.40
N PHE A 323 1.90 9.42 7.30
CA PHE A 323 2.18 10.44 6.28
C PHE A 323 0.89 11.05 5.75
N THR A 324 0.99 12.28 5.24
CA THR A 324 -0.14 12.99 4.66
C THR A 324 0.08 13.33 3.20
N THR A 325 -0.96 13.19 2.38
CA THR A 325 -0.94 13.56 0.95
C THR A 325 -1.12 15.06 0.72
N GLY A 326 -1.37 15.83 1.77
CA GLY A 326 -1.53 17.28 1.68
C GLY A 326 -2.23 17.85 2.89
N TYR A 327 -3.09 18.82 2.64
CA TYR A 327 -3.71 19.62 3.68
C TYR A 327 -4.90 18.89 4.35
N ALA A 328 -4.90 18.73 5.68
CA ALA A 328 -5.89 17.90 6.42
C ALA A 328 -6.88 18.64 7.37
N GLU A 329 -6.82 19.96 7.62
CA GLU A 329 -7.87 20.75 8.36
C GLU A 329 -9.26 20.56 7.67
N LYS A 330 -10.31 21.05 8.33
CA LYS A 330 -11.62 21.36 7.77
C LYS A 330 -11.49 21.94 6.34
N ASP A 331 -12.13 21.28 5.37
CA ASP A 331 -12.05 21.57 3.92
C ASP A 331 -10.72 21.19 3.22
N GLY A 332 -9.91 20.36 3.87
CA GLY A 332 -8.68 19.78 3.34
C GLY A 332 -8.92 18.56 2.46
N VAL A 333 -8.15 18.47 1.37
CA VAL A 333 -8.18 17.34 0.42
C VAL A 333 -7.17 16.25 0.74
N GLY A 334 -6.20 16.54 1.61
CA GLY A 334 -5.20 15.59 2.08
C GLY A 334 -5.83 14.52 2.98
N ARG A 335 -5.28 13.31 2.92
CA ARG A 335 -5.63 12.19 3.82
C ARG A 335 -4.36 11.60 4.41
N ASN A 336 -4.54 11.04 5.60
CA ASN A 336 -3.48 10.42 6.37
C ASN A 336 -3.48 8.90 6.18
N PHE A 337 -2.27 8.39 6.01
CA PHE A 337 -2.00 6.98 5.81
C PHE A 337 -0.99 6.55 6.86
N LEU A 338 -1.14 5.31 7.33
CA LEU A 338 -0.16 4.68 8.19
C LEU A 338 0.41 3.46 7.48
N ILE A 339 1.73 3.37 7.37
CA ILE A 339 2.43 2.19 6.90
C ILE A 339 3.09 1.50 8.10
N ASN A 340 2.78 0.24 8.33
CA ASN A 340 3.36 -0.54 9.42
C ASN A 340 4.86 -0.75 9.18
N LEU A 341 5.68 -0.35 10.15
CA LEU A 341 7.15 -0.42 10.13
C LEU A 341 7.68 -1.73 10.72
N THR A 342 6.81 -2.56 11.29
CA THR A 342 7.20 -3.77 12.02
C THR A 342 6.96 -5.03 11.20
N ALA A 343 5.72 -5.27 10.75
CA ALA A 343 5.37 -6.46 9.97
C ALA A 343 4.06 -6.28 9.20
N TRP A 344 3.89 -7.00 8.10
CA TRP A 344 2.69 -6.98 7.26
C TRP A 344 2.02 -8.35 7.23
N ASP A 345 0.70 -8.35 7.16
CA ASP A 345 -0.08 -9.57 6.91
C ASP A 345 -0.16 -9.78 5.39
N MET A 346 0.43 -10.87 4.87
CA MET A 346 0.66 -11.13 3.43
C MET A 346 0.44 -12.58 3.00
#